data_AF-A0AA37MYI0-F1
#
_entry.id   AF-A0AA37MYI0-F1
#
_cell.length_a   1.000
_cell.length_b   1.000
_cell.length_c   1.000
_cell.angle_alpha   90.00
_cell.angle_beta   90.00
_cell.angle_gamma   90.00
#
_symmetry.space_group_name_H-M   'P 1'
#
loop_
_entity.id
_entity.type
_entity.pdbx_description
1 polymer ?
#
loop_
_entity_poly.entity_id
_entity_poly.type
_entity_poly.pdbx_seq_one_letter_code
_entity_poly.pdbx_strand_id
1 'polypeptide(L)' 'MPNYNSIEGNVLFPTIDGYDMHKAGDMALYLAHCDFYPFKSVIDNNKMAIDLVTK' A
#
# COMPACT_ATOMS: atom_id res chain seq x y z
N MET A 1 24.20 -11.49 3.83
CA MET A 1 23.27 -10.79 2.90
C MET A 1 22.16 -10.21 3.76
N PRO A 2 21.80 -8.92 3.62
CA PRO A 2 20.71 -8.36 4.42
C PRO A 2 19.43 -9.10 4.03
N ASN A 3 18.73 -9.65 5.03
CA ASN A 3 17.43 -10.24 4.84
C ASN A 3 16.44 -9.10 4.63
N TYR A 4 16.19 -8.74 3.37
CA TYR A 4 15.10 -7.86 3.00
C TYR A 4 13.81 -8.65 3.22
N ASN A 5 13.33 -8.65 4.46
CA ASN A 5 11.94 -8.97 4.75
C ASN A 5 11.12 -7.92 3.99
N SER A 6 10.78 -8.21 2.73
CA SER A 6 9.73 -7.49 2.02
C SER A 6 8.56 -7.45 2.99
N ILE A 7 8.20 -6.26 3.44
CA ILE A 7 7.05 -6.02 4.30
C ILE A 7 5.91 -6.79 3.66
N GLU A 8 5.50 -7.90 4.29
CA GLU A 8 4.51 -8.80 3.72
C GLU A 8 3.34 -7.97 3.22
N GLY A 9 3.06 -8.17 1.93
CA GLY A 9 2.53 -7.20 1.01
C GLY A 9 1.10 -6.70 1.22
N ASN A 10 0.63 -6.55 2.44
CA ASN A 10 -0.71 -6.07 2.75
C ASN A 10 -0.76 -4.55 2.88
N VAL A 11 -0.09 -3.81 1.99
CA VAL A 11 -0.37 -2.39 1.81
C VAL A 11 -1.74 -2.30 1.13
N LEU A 12 -2.78 -2.35 1.94
CA LEU A 12 -4.15 -2.11 1.52
C LEU A 12 -4.28 -0.60 1.33
N PHE A 13 -4.18 -0.17 0.07
CA PHE A 13 -4.59 1.19 -0.27
C PHE A 13 -6.07 1.33 0.11
N PRO A 14 -6.39 2.25 1.01
CA PRO A 14 -7.63 2.18 1.73
C PRO A 14 -8.74 2.85 0.91
N THR A 15 -9.90 2.22 0.87
CA THR A 15 -11.12 2.85 0.35
C THR A 15 -11.58 3.90 1.35
N ILE A 16 -12.35 4.90 0.89
CA ILE A 16 -12.86 5.96 1.77
C ILE A 16 -13.66 5.40 2.96
N ASP A 17 -14.26 4.21 2.79
CA ASP A 17 -15.02 3.49 3.82
C ASP A 17 -14.20 3.12 5.05
N GLY A 18 -12.86 3.12 4.96
CA GLY A 18 -11.96 2.86 6.08
C GLY A 18 -11.68 4.09 6.96
N TYR A 19 -12.27 5.26 6.66
CA TYR A 19 -12.00 6.52 7.34
C TYR A 19 -13.26 7.18 7.89
N ASP A 20 -13.17 7.71 9.11
CA ASP A 20 -14.16 8.67 9.58
C ASP A 20 -13.83 10.07 9.05
N MET A 21 -14.50 10.47 7.98
CA MET A 21 -14.29 11.77 7.34
C MET A 21 -14.75 12.95 8.20
N HIS A 22 -15.41 12.72 9.34
CA HIS A 22 -15.74 13.77 10.32
C HIS A 22 -14.60 14.04 11.30
N LYS A 23 -13.56 13.19 11.34
CA LYS A 23 -12.37 13.35 12.17
C LYS A 23 -11.21 13.84 11.32
N ALA A 24 -10.68 15.03 11.66
CA ALA A 24 -9.61 15.67 10.90
C ALA A 24 -8.36 14.79 10.71
N GLY A 25 -7.99 13.99 11.74
CA GLY A 25 -6.86 13.06 11.65
C GLY A 25 -7.08 11.95 10.62
N ASP A 26 -8.30 11.40 10.54
CA ASP A 26 -8.62 10.31 9.63
C ASP A 26 -8.74 10.84 8.19
N MET A 27 -9.26 12.06 8.01
CA MET A 27 -9.23 12.76 6.71
C MET A 27 -7.80 13.02 6.24
N ALA A 28 -6.90 13.46 7.12
CA ALA A 28 -5.49 13.69 6.76
C ALA A 28 -4.79 12.37 6.37
N LEU A 29 -5.09 11.27 7.06
CA LEU A 29 -4.58 9.94 6.73
C LEU A 29 -5.10 9.44 5.38
N TYR A 30 -6.39 9.64 5.08
CA TYR A 30 -6.97 9.30 3.78
C TYR A 30 -6.26 10.05 2.64
N LEU A 31 -6.07 11.36 2.78
CA LEU A 31 -5.41 12.20 1.78
C LEU A 31 -3.95 11.77 1.56
N ALA A 32 -3.21 11.51 2.65
CA ALA A 32 -1.85 11.01 2.54
C ALA A 32 -1.80 9.69 1.75
N HIS A 33 -2.75 8.77 1.98
CA HIS A 33 -2.83 7.54 1.19
C HIS A 33 -3.21 7.76 -0.28
N CYS A 34 -4.04 8.76 -0.60
CA CYS A 34 -4.34 9.12 -1.98
C CYS A 34 -3.07 9.59 -2.72
N ASP A 35 -2.20 10.36 -2.06
CA ASP A 35 -0.92 10.80 -2.65
C ASP A 35 -0.01 9.61 -2.99
N PHE A 36 -0.12 8.52 -2.23
CA PHE A 36 0.64 7.29 -2.49
C PHE A 36 -0.06 6.33 -3.45
N TYR A 37 -1.32 6.55 -3.83
CA TYR A 37 -2.09 5.65 -4.70
C TYR A 37 -1.41 5.33 -6.04
N PRO A 38 -0.70 6.27 -6.71
CA PRO A 38 0.04 5.97 -7.93
C PRO A 38 1.11 4.88 -7.77
N PHE A 39 1.63 4.66 -6.56
CA PHE A 39 2.63 3.62 -6.28
C PHE A 39 2.03 2.22 -6.12
N LYS A 40 0.70 2.09 -6.02
CA LYS A 40 0.03 0.79 -5.88
C LYS A 40 0.38 -0.16 -7.02
N SER A 41 0.34 0.32 -8.26
CA SER A 41 0.67 -0.48 -9.45
C SER A 41 2.12 -0.95 -9.43
N VAL A 42 3.05 -0.13 -8.93
CA VAL A 42 4.48 -0.48 -8.78
C VAL A 42 4.63 -1.61 -7.76
N ILE A 43 3.96 -1.51 -6.61
CA ILE A 43 3.99 -2.54 -5.56
C ILE A 43 3.40 -3.85 -6.07
N ASP A 44 2.24 -3.80 -6.72
CA ASP A 44 1.56 -4.99 -7.23
C ASP A 44 2.35 -5.67 -8.36
N ASN A 45 2.94 -4.88 -9.27
CA ASN A 45 3.82 -5.39 -10.32
C ASN A 45 5.07 -6.07 -9.75
N ASN A 46 5.68 -5.49 -8.72
CA ASN A 46 6.87 -6.07 -8.09
C ASN A 46 6.55 -7.38 -7.37
N LYS A 47 5.39 -7.50 -6.72
CA LYS A 47 4.95 -8.78 -6.13
C LYS A 47 4.79 -9.85 -7.20
N MET A 48 4.07 -9.56 -8.28
CA MET A 48 3.91 -10.51 -9.39
C MET A 48 5.26 -10.95 -9.97
N ALA A 49 6.19 -10.01 -10.15
CA ALA A 49 7.53 -10.31 -10.64
C ALA A 49 8.31 -11.21 -9.68
N ILE A 50 8.26 -10.96 -8.37
CA ILE A 50 8.88 -11.80 -7.35
C ILE A 50 8.25 -13.19 -7.35
N ASP A 51 6.92 -13.30 -7.37
CA ASP A 51 6.21 -14.58 -7.38
C ASP A 51 6.56 -15.43 -8.62
N LEU A 52 6.78 -14.79 -9.78
CA LEU A 52 7.21 -15.46 -11.00
C LEU A 52 8.65 -15.98 -10.94
N VAL A 53 9.55 -15.27 -10.25
CA VAL A 53 10.97 -15.63 -10.15
C VAL A 53 11.23 -16.62 -9.00
N THR A 54 10.34 -16.67 -8.01
CA THR A 54 10.45 -17.57 -6.84
C THR A 54 9.77 -18.94 -7.06
N LYS A 55 9.13 -19.13 -8.22
CA LYS A 55 8.66 -20.44 -8.72
C LYS A 55 9.73 -21.13 -9.56
#